data_AF-A0A955Z7Z8-F1
#
_entry.id   AF-A0A955Z7Z8-F1
#
_cell.length_a   1.000
_cell.length_b   1.000
_cell.length_c   1.000
_cell.angle_alpha   90.00
_cell.angle_beta   90.00
_cell.angle_gamma   90.00
#
_symmetry.space_group_name_H-M   'P 1'
#
loop_
_entity.id
_entity.type
_entity.pdbx_description
1 polymer ?
#
loop_
_entity_poly.entity_id
_entity_poly.type
_entity_poly.pdbx_seq_one_letter_code
_entity_poly.pdbx_strand_id
1 'polypeptide(L)'
;MASAILDLGLPAIRSWLRNRVGPGAEVESVRADGALVHLTGVVLPLGRAGRVTLDRAAVAIVRGREERRDGQRVRLDSFRGALVLDAAPSGELRAEVTFAADAQPAPDSWACGRLVLDHVSWAPLTARDPRAALRGEAHLTITSDAWSLDGGALEGAATRAKLSGHGELESGGEQEVELQLADVDAEMLAALVSALGLGDAPFHIPVRTHARGGARLTMRGSSLDVTGSLELATEHSQITADPIRFDGRAWDGTVLRGTLTADDARIIGLFPGPVLPAHGTSISGELTLSGSTRELGVAGTLGSDHVRLVRGEPEGEQTALDMRR
;
A
#
# COMPACT_ATOMS: atom_id res chain seq x y z
N MET A 1 37.61 8.20 -25.18
CA MET A 1 37.72 9.56 -24.62
C MET A 1 36.47 10.01 -23.87
N ALA A 2 35.25 9.79 -24.38
CA ALA A 2 34.02 10.23 -23.71
C ALA A 2 33.88 9.75 -22.25
N SER A 3 34.21 8.48 -21.94
CA SER A 3 34.16 7.95 -20.58
C SER A 3 35.13 8.64 -19.62
N ALA A 4 36.37 8.94 -20.05
CA ALA A 4 37.34 9.62 -19.19
C ALA A 4 36.93 11.05 -18.81
N ILE A 5 36.18 11.74 -19.68
CA ILE A 5 35.62 13.06 -19.38
C ILE A 5 34.46 12.96 -18.39
N LEU A 6 33.64 11.90 -18.50
CA LEU A 6 32.56 11.63 -17.54
C LEU A 6 33.09 11.23 -16.17
N ASP A 7 34.20 10.49 -16.10
CA ASP A 7 34.86 10.15 -14.83
C ASP A 7 35.34 11.42 -14.12
N LEU A 8 35.86 12.41 -14.86
CA LEU A 8 36.21 13.73 -14.32
C LEU A 8 34.96 14.54 -13.91
N GLY A 9 33.83 14.35 -14.59
CA GLY A 9 32.55 15.00 -14.29
C GLY A 9 31.73 14.33 -13.19
N LEU A 10 32.07 13.10 -12.80
CA LEU A 10 31.32 12.31 -11.82
C LEU A 10 31.13 13.03 -10.47
N PRO A 11 32.13 13.74 -9.91
CA PRO A 11 31.93 14.54 -8.70
C PRO A 11 30.84 15.61 -8.87
N ALA A 12 30.79 16.28 -10.03
CA ALA A 12 29.78 17.29 -10.32
C ALA A 12 28.39 16.66 -10.49
N ILE A 13 28.29 15.51 -11.16
CA ILE A 13 27.03 14.75 -11.31
C ILE A 13 26.50 14.33 -9.93
N ARG A 14 27.36 13.76 -9.07
CA ARG A 14 27.01 13.39 -7.70
C ARG A 14 26.56 14.59 -6.88
N SER A 15 27.29 15.70 -6.95
CA SER A 15 26.91 16.94 -6.26
C SER A 15 25.56 17.47 -6.75
N TRP A 16 25.32 17.44 -8.06
CA TRP A 16 24.04 17.85 -8.65
C TRP A 16 22.89 16.95 -8.18
N LEU A 17 23.07 15.63 -8.22
CA LEU A 17 22.08 14.66 -7.74
C LEU A 17 21.75 14.89 -6.26
N ARG A 18 22.75 15.08 -5.41
CA ARG A 18 22.54 15.33 -3.98
C ARG A 18 21.81 16.63 -3.70
N ASN A 19 22.13 17.68 -4.45
CA ASN A 19 21.45 18.97 -4.33
C ASN A 19 19.99 18.92 -4.79
N ARG A 20 19.65 18.01 -5.72
CA ARG A 20 18.30 17.91 -6.31
C ARG A 20 17.40 16.90 -5.60
N VAL A 21 17.93 15.72 -5.30
CA VAL A 21 17.14 14.59 -4.78
C VAL A 21 17.34 14.42 -3.27
N GLY A 22 18.47 14.87 -2.74
CA GLY A 22 18.78 14.83 -1.31
C GLY A 22 20.16 14.23 -1.01
N PRO A 23 20.68 14.41 0.22
CA PRO A 23 22.05 14.06 0.57
C PRO A 23 22.39 12.57 0.43
N GLY A 24 21.38 11.68 0.51
CA GLY A 24 21.55 10.24 0.29
C GLY A 24 21.63 9.81 -1.17
N ALA A 25 21.53 10.74 -2.13
CA ALA A 25 21.62 10.40 -3.54
C ALA A 25 23.06 10.09 -3.98
N GLU A 26 23.21 9.02 -4.76
CA GLU A 26 24.52 8.54 -5.22
C GLU A 26 24.45 7.91 -6.61
N VAL A 27 25.59 7.90 -7.29
CA VAL A 27 25.81 7.15 -8.53
C VAL A 27 27.24 6.61 -8.51
N GLU A 28 27.40 5.31 -8.70
CA GLU A 28 28.70 4.65 -8.67
C GLU A 28 29.54 5.03 -9.90
N SER A 29 28.99 4.84 -11.10
CA SER A 29 29.68 5.13 -12.35
C SER A 29 28.75 5.62 -13.46
N VAL A 30 29.32 6.34 -14.42
CA VAL A 30 28.62 6.93 -15.57
C VAL A 30 29.41 6.65 -16.84
N ARG A 31 28.77 6.06 -17.85
CA ARG A 31 29.38 5.78 -19.15
C ARG A 31 28.49 6.27 -20.28
N ALA A 32 29.05 6.97 -21.26
CA ALA A 32 28.33 7.29 -22.49
C ALA A 32 28.67 6.32 -23.63
N ASP A 33 27.66 5.96 -24.40
CA ASP A 33 27.75 5.28 -25.68
C ASP A 33 26.89 6.02 -26.71
N GLY A 34 27.54 6.87 -27.52
CA GLY A 34 26.86 7.76 -28.46
C GLY A 34 25.90 8.73 -27.76
N ALA A 35 24.61 8.60 -28.05
CA ALA A 35 23.54 9.41 -27.45
C ALA A 35 22.95 8.80 -26.15
N LEU A 36 23.42 7.61 -25.76
CA LEU A 36 22.94 6.91 -24.58
C LEU A 36 23.93 7.09 -23.43
N VAL A 37 23.42 7.40 -22.25
CA VAL A 37 24.18 7.52 -21.00
C VAL A 37 23.75 6.42 -20.07
N HIS A 38 24.68 5.56 -19.70
CA HIS A 38 24.51 4.47 -18.76
C HIS A 38 24.94 4.91 -17.36
N LEU A 39 24.09 4.66 -16.38
CA LEU A 39 24.33 4.88 -14.96
C LEU A 39 24.35 3.51 -14.28
N THR A 40 25.23 3.33 -13.30
CA THR A 40 25.32 2.09 -12.51
C THR A 40 25.41 2.45 -11.03
N GLY A 41 24.80 1.61 -10.18
CA GLY A 41 24.80 1.81 -8.73
C GLY A 41 24.17 3.15 -8.34
N VAL A 42 23.01 3.47 -8.90
CA VAL A 42 22.30 4.71 -8.58
C VAL A 42 21.48 4.49 -7.32
N VAL A 43 21.57 5.41 -6.36
CA VAL A 43 20.72 5.42 -5.17
C VAL A 43 19.97 6.74 -5.14
N LEU A 44 18.64 6.67 -5.07
CA LEU A 44 17.74 7.82 -5.04
C LEU A 44 16.87 7.75 -3.78
N PRO A 45 17.04 8.65 -2.80
CA PRO A 45 16.13 8.71 -1.66
C PRO A 45 14.75 9.22 -2.12
N LEU A 46 13.68 8.57 -1.64
CA LEU A 46 12.29 8.98 -1.82
C LEU A 46 11.78 9.68 -0.54
N GLY A 47 12.56 10.62 -0.03
CA GLY A 47 12.30 11.30 1.25
C GLY A 47 12.45 10.37 2.46
N ARG A 48 11.61 10.56 3.48
CA ARG A 48 11.58 9.69 4.68
C ARG A 48 10.91 8.34 4.42
N ALA A 49 10.19 8.22 3.31
CA ALA A 49 9.31 7.10 3.02
C ALA A 49 10.02 5.96 2.29
N GLY A 50 11.27 6.12 1.84
CA GLY A 50 11.98 5.04 1.17
C GLY A 50 13.17 5.46 0.31
N ARG A 51 13.61 4.52 -0.52
CA ARG A 51 14.68 4.67 -1.50
C ARG A 51 14.47 3.79 -2.72
N VAL A 52 15.00 4.23 -3.85
CA VAL A 52 15.18 3.41 -5.06
C VAL A 52 16.67 3.19 -5.26
N THR A 53 17.07 1.94 -5.49
CA THR A 53 18.42 1.57 -5.88
C THR A 53 18.37 0.98 -7.27
N LEU A 54 19.08 1.58 -8.23
CA LEU A 54 19.16 1.09 -9.60
C LEU A 54 20.52 0.46 -9.83
N ASP A 55 20.53 -0.83 -10.10
CA ASP A 55 21.73 -1.54 -10.53
C ASP A 55 22.22 -0.94 -11.85
N ARG A 56 21.28 -0.66 -12.75
CA ARG A 56 21.54 -0.07 -14.07
C ARG A 56 20.42 0.86 -14.47
N ALA A 57 20.77 1.98 -15.10
CA ALA A 57 19.85 2.82 -15.82
C ALA A 57 20.47 3.31 -17.13
N ALA A 58 19.64 3.53 -18.14
CA ALA A 58 20.03 4.11 -19.41
C ALA A 58 19.16 5.34 -19.69
N VAL A 59 19.81 6.40 -20.14
CA VAL A 59 19.20 7.69 -20.39
C VAL A 59 19.61 8.16 -21.78
N ALA A 60 18.64 8.42 -22.65
CA ALA A 60 18.86 8.88 -24.01
C ALA A 60 18.85 10.41 -24.08
N ILE A 61 19.82 10.99 -24.79
CA ILE A 61 19.84 12.41 -25.16
C ILE A 61 19.16 12.54 -26.52
N VAL A 62 17.92 13.05 -26.51
CA VAL A 62 17.08 13.20 -27.70
C VAL A 62 17.16 14.65 -28.17
N ARG A 63 17.39 14.84 -29.47
CA ARG A 63 17.26 16.17 -30.08
C ARG A 63 15.78 16.49 -30.25
N GLY A 64 15.31 17.55 -29.61
CA GLY A 64 13.94 18.04 -29.80
C GLY A 64 13.71 18.44 -31.26
N ARG A 65 12.55 18.06 -31.82
CA ARG A 65 12.10 18.50 -33.15
C ARG A 65 11.27 19.79 -33.12
N GLU A 66 10.93 20.29 -31.92
CA GLU A 66 10.07 21.46 -31.75
C GLU A 66 10.84 22.78 -31.79
N GLU A 67 10.49 23.61 -32.77
CA GLU A 67 11.07 24.93 -33.12
C GLU A 67 11.09 25.98 -31.99
N ARG A 68 10.53 25.71 -30.81
CA ARG A 68 10.42 26.72 -29.73
C ARG A 68 11.43 26.57 -28.60
N ARG A 69 12.12 25.44 -28.50
CA ARG A 69 13.30 25.28 -27.61
C ARG A 69 14.25 24.28 -28.27
N ASP A 70 15.31 24.78 -28.91
CA ASP A 70 16.46 24.03 -29.45
C ASP A 70 17.30 23.30 -28.36
N GLY A 71 16.65 22.81 -27.31
CA GLY A 71 17.26 22.09 -26.21
C GLY A 71 17.35 20.60 -26.53
N GLN A 72 18.52 20.02 -26.29
CA GLN A 72 18.63 18.58 -26.07
C GLN A 72 17.71 18.21 -24.89
N ARG A 73 16.82 17.24 -25.09
CA ARG A 73 15.98 16.68 -24.03
C ARG A 73 16.64 15.38 -23.54
N VAL A 74 16.54 15.14 -22.25
CA VAL A 74 17.04 13.92 -21.61
C VAL A 74 15.83 13.05 -21.32
N ARG A 75 15.87 11.78 -21.72
CA ARG A 75 14.80 10.82 -21.49
C ARG A 75 15.31 9.55 -20.86
N LEU A 76 14.60 9.03 -19.87
CA LEU A 76 14.83 7.71 -19.31
C LEU A 76 14.43 6.67 -20.35
N ASP A 77 15.39 5.82 -20.70
CA ASP A 77 15.21 4.73 -21.68
C ASP A 77 14.87 3.42 -20.96
N SER A 78 15.66 3.05 -19.97
CA SER A 78 15.45 1.82 -19.21
C SER A 78 16.11 1.88 -17.84
N PHE A 79 15.61 1.10 -16.89
CA PHE A 79 16.32 0.82 -15.65
C PHE A 79 15.99 -0.56 -15.09
N ARG A 80 16.86 -1.04 -14.21
CA ARG A 80 16.63 -2.20 -13.35
C ARG A 80 17.17 -1.90 -11.96
N GLY A 81 16.42 -2.30 -10.94
CA GLY A 81 16.83 -2.12 -9.56
C GLY A 81 15.83 -2.66 -8.54
N ALA A 82 15.85 -2.06 -7.36
CA ALA A 82 14.94 -2.33 -6.26
C ALA A 82 14.34 -1.03 -5.72
N LEU A 83 13.04 -1.05 -5.49
CA LEU A 83 12.29 -0.07 -4.71
C LEU A 83 12.17 -0.59 -3.28
N VAL A 84 12.46 0.26 -2.32
CA VAL A 84 12.25 0.01 -0.89
C VAL A 84 11.47 1.18 -0.32
N LEU A 85 10.27 0.93 0.19
CA LEU A 85 9.48 1.91 0.92
C LEU A 85 9.49 1.54 2.41
N ASP A 86 10.09 2.42 3.20
CA ASP A 86 10.08 2.38 4.65
C ASP A 86 8.76 2.98 5.14
N ALA A 87 7.68 2.21 5.01
CA ALA A 87 6.40 2.58 5.59
C ALA A 87 6.48 2.24 7.10
N ALA A 88 6.92 3.19 7.92
CA ALA A 88 6.80 3.08 9.37
C ALA A 88 5.40 3.60 9.80
N PRO A 89 4.68 2.93 10.72
CA PRO A 89 5.02 1.71 11.47
C PRO A 89 4.75 0.40 10.69
N SER A 90 4.35 0.51 9.43
CA SER A 90 3.77 -0.52 8.58
C SER A 90 4.61 -1.74 8.22
N GLY A 91 5.93 -1.62 8.36
CA GLY A 91 6.89 -2.54 7.76
C GLY A 91 7.33 -2.10 6.36
N GLU A 92 8.28 -2.84 5.82
CA GLU A 92 9.02 -2.46 4.62
C GLU A 92 8.36 -3.05 3.38
N LEU A 93 7.98 -2.22 2.40
CA LEU A 93 7.60 -2.69 1.07
C LEU A 93 8.85 -2.72 0.20
N ARG A 94 9.16 -3.87 -0.39
CA ARG A 94 10.27 -4.07 -1.32
C ARG A 94 9.76 -4.61 -2.63
N ALA A 95 10.23 -4.06 -3.74
CA ALA A 95 9.95 -4.61 -5.07
C ALA A 95 11.22 -4.56 -5.91
N GLU A 96 11.47 -5.62 -6.68
CA GLU A 96 12.38 -5.52 -7.82
C GLU A 96 11.65 -4.77 -8.94
N VAL A 97 12.31 -3.79 -9.53
CA VAL A 97 11.67 -2.90 -10.50
C VAL A 97 12.48 -2.88 -11.79
N THR A 98 11.79 -3.03 -12.91
CA THR A 98 12.37 -2.88 -14.24
C THR A 98 11.51 -1.93 -15.05
N PHE A 99 12.13 -1.01 -15.77
CA PHE A 99 11.44 -0.08 -16.66
C PHE A 99 12.01 -0.16 -18.07
N ALA A 100 11.13 -0.09 -19.05
CA ALA A 100 11.47 0.06 -20.46
C ALA A 100 10.59 1.13 -21.09
N ALA A 101 11.21 2.12 -21.72
CA ALA A 101 10.53 3.20 -22.41
C ALA A 101 9.74 2.69 -23.62
N ASP A 102 8.64 3.36 -23.90
CA ASP A 102 7.85 3.10 -25.09
C ASP A 102 8.61 3.48 -26.36
N ALA A 103 8.28 2.82 -27.47
CA ALA A 103 8.83 3.17 -28.78
C ALA A 103 8.44 4.60 -29.22
N GLN A 104 7.31 5.10 -28.72
CA GLN A 104 6.77 6.43 -29.01
C GLN A 104 6.30 7.10 -27.72
N PRO A 105 7.22 7.57 -26.87
CA PRO A 105 6.87 8.17 -25.58
C PRO A 105 6.15 9.51 -25.79
N ALA A 106 5.31 9.88 -24.82
CA ALA A 106 4.58 11.15 -24.85
C ALA A 106 5.54 12.35 -25.05
N PRO A 107 5.19 13.38 -25.86
CA PRO A 107 6.10 14.44 -26.28
C PRO A 107 6.84 15.15 -25.14
N ASP A 108 6.14 15.43 -24.04
CA ASP A 108 6.68 16.17 -22.89
C ASP A 108 7.10 15.28 -21.72
N SER A 109 7.00 13.96 -21.90
CA SER A 109 7.52 13.01 -20.92
C SER A 109 9.04 12.90 -21.01
N TRP A 110 9.67 12.87 -19.84
CA TRP A 110 11.06 12.43 -19.71
C TRP A 110 11.16 10.95 -19.30
N ALA A 111 10.07 10.33 -18.84
CA ALA A 111 9.92 8.89 -18.76
C ALA A 111 8.49 8.51 -19.18
N CYS A 112 8.34 7.57 -20.10
CA CYS A 112 7.04 7.04 -20.50
C CYS A 112 7.25 5.62 -21.00
N GLY A 113 6.62 4.65 -20.33
CA GLY A 113 6.71 3.26 -20.73
C GLY A 113 6.31 2.30 -19.64
N ARG A 114 6.72 1.04 -19.82
CA ARG A 114 6.29 -0.07 -18.99
C ARG A 114 7.19 -0.24 -17.77
N LEU A 115 6.56 -0.22 -16.59
CA LEU A 115 7.16 -0.55 -15.30
C LEU A 115 6.72 -1.95 -14.89
N VAL A 116 7.67 -2.86 -14.78
CA VAL A 116 7.48 -4.22 -14.23
C VAL A 116 7.89 -4.22 -12.77
N LEU A 117 7.01 -4.75 -11.93
CA LEU A 117 7.16 -4.92 -10.50
C LEU A 117 7.31 -6.41 -10.22
N ASP A 118 8.52 -6.86 -9.97
CA ASP A 118 8.85 -8.24 -9.64
C ASP A 118 9.06 -8.40 -8.14
N HIS A 119 8.71 -9.58 -7.60
CA HIS A 119 8.93 -9.94 -6.20
C HIS A 119 8.46 -8.86 -5.21
N VAL A 120 7.30 -8.25 -5.47
CA VAL A 120 6.70 -7.25 -4.58
C VAL A 120 6.39 -7.95 -3.28
N SER A 121 7.07 -7.50 -2.24
CA SER A 121 7.05 -8.07 -0.93
C SER A 121 6.77 -6.97 0.07
N TRP A 122 5.91 -7.26 1.02
CA TRP A 122 5.58 -6.34 2.10
C TRP A 122 5.94 -7.07 3.38
N ALA A 123 6.78 -6.50 4.24
CA ALA A 123 7.01 -7.04 5.56
C ALA A 123 5.91 -6.53 6.51
N PRO A 124 5.30 -7.37 7.36
CA PRO A 124 5.66 -8.77 7.64
C PRO A 124 5.01 -9.82 6.73
N LEU A 125 4.11 -9.44 5.81
CA LEU A 125 3.34 -10.36 4.93
C LEU A 125 4.19 -11.48 4.31
N THR A 126 5.24 -11.08 3.61
CA THR A 126 6.12 -12.01 2.87
C THR A 126 7.17 -12.71 3.72
N ALA A 127 7.38 -12.26 4.96
CA ALA A 127 8.30 -12.95 5.88
C ALA A 127 7.75 -14.33 6.29
N ARG A 128 6.43 -14.53 6.21
CA ARG A 128 5.77 -15.80 6.54
C ARG A 128 5.63 -16.73 5.34
N ASP A 129 5.33 -16.20 4.17
CA ASP A 129 5.30 -16.95 2.92
C ASP A 129 5.92 -16.17 1.75
N PRO A 130 7.14 -16.52 1.30
CA PRO A 130 7.75 -15.92 0.12
C PRO A 130 6.93 -16.10 -1.18
N ARG A 131 6.02 -17.08 -1.23
CA ARG A 131 5.13 -17.31 -2.38
C ARG A 131 3.99 -16.30 -2.45
N ALA A 132 3.79 -15.51 -1.39
CA ALA A 132 2.84 -14.40 -1.37
C ALA A 132 3.38 -13.15 -2.11
N ALA A 133 4.62 -13.19 -2.62
CA ALA A 133 5.16 -12.08 -3.39
C ALA A 133 4.30 -11.80 -4.64
N LEU A 134 3.87 -10.56 -4.80
CA LEU A 134 3.10 -10.13 -5.96
C LEU A 134 4.04 -9.83 -7.12
N ARG A 135 3.53 -10.01 -8.34
CA ARG A 135 4.21 -9.62 -9.57
C ARG A 135 3.25 -8.89 -10.49
N GLY A 136 3.74 -7.94 -11.25
CA GLY A 136 2.85 -7.18 -12.10
C GLY A 136 3.52 -6.17 -12.98
N GLU A 137 2.69 -5.44 -13.70
CA GLU A 137 3.13 -4.37 -14.57
C GLU A 137 2.18 -3.18 -14.46
N ALA A 138 2.72 -2.00 -14.71
CA ALA A 138 2.01 -0.73 -14.80
C ALA A 138 2.65 0.13 -15.89
N HIS A 139 1.92 1.13 -16.37
CA HIS A 139 2.45 2.14 -17.27
C HIS A 139 2.85 3.36 -16.45
N LEU A 140 4.12 3.75 -16.52
CA LEU A 140 4.65 4.93 -15.83
C LEU A 140 4.84 6.07 -16.82
N THR A 141 4.27 7.23 -16.50
CA THR A 141 4.52 8.49 -17.22
C THR A 141 5.04 9.54 -16.25
N ILE A 142 6.11 10.23 -16.63
CA ILE A 142 6.68 11.33 -15.85
C ILE A 142 7.01 12.51 -16.78
N THR A 143 6.44 13.66 -16.47
CA THR A 143 6.66 14.96 -17.13
C THR A 143 7.48 15.87 -16.21
N SER A 144 7.71 17.12 -16.61
CA SER A 144 8.43 18.08 -15.76
C SER A 144 7.70 18.46 -14.47
N ASP A 145 6.38 18.32 -14.48
CA ASP A 145 5.44 18.85 -13.50
C ASP A 145 4.64 17.75 -12.79
N ALA A 146 4.49 16.57 -13.40
CA ALA A 146 3.63 15.52 -12.88
C ALA A 146 4.17 14.11 -13.15
N TRP A 147 3.58 13.15 -12.45
CA TRP A 147 3.73 11.73 -12.72
C TRP A 147 2.35 11.05 -12.72
N SER A 148 2.24 9.96 -13.48
CA SER A 148 1.11 9.04 -13.42
C SER A 148 1.58 7.60 -13.51
N LEU A 149 0.80 6.71 -12.89
CA LEU A 149 0.95 5.27 -12.91
C LEU A 149 -0.42 4.68 -13.25
N ASP A 150 -0.52 4.05 -14.41
CA ASP A 150 -1.78 3.64 -15.00
C ASP A 150 -1.79 2.16 -15.36
N GLY A 151 -2.98 1.56 -15.38
CA GLY A 151 -3.16 0.17 -15.81
C GLY A 151 -2.42 -0.86 -14.96
N GLY A 152 -2.01 -0.50 -13.73
CA GLY A 152 -1.24 -1.39 -12.87
C GLY A 152 -2.05 -2.60 -12.43
N ALA A 153 -1.50 -3.79 -12.64
CA ALA A 153 -2.05 -5.04 -12.15
C ALA A 153 -0.95 -5.83 -11.45
N LEU A 154 -1.21 -6.28 -10.22
CA LEU A 154 -0.36 -7.12 -9.39
C LEU A 154 -1.08 -8.44 -9.13
N GLU A 155 -0.40 -9.55 -9.35
CA GLU A 155 -0.91 -10.90 -9.16
C GLU A 155 0.05 -11.71 -8.30
N GLY A 156 -0.51 -12.43 -7.32
CA GLY A 156 0.16 -13.42 -6.50
C GLY A 156 -0.66 -14.71 -6.42
N ALA A 157 -0.17 -15.70 -5.69
CA ALA A 157 -0.82 -17.01 -5.57
C ALA A 157 -2.25 -16.94 -5.00
N ALA A 158 -2.48 -16.02 -4.07
CA ALA A 158 -3.74 -15.87 -3.33
C ALA A 158 -4.29 -14.44 -3.37
N THR A 159 -3.79 -13.59 -4.27
CA THR A 159 -4.10 -12.16 -4.23
C THR A 159 -4.02 -11.54 -5.61
N ARG A 160 -4.95 -10.64 -5.90
CA ARG A 160 -4.84 -9.71 -7.02
C ARG A 160 -4.97 -8.28 -6.52
N ALA A 161 -4.28 -7.35 -7.15
CA ALA A 161 -4.44 -5.94 -6.87
C ALA A 161 -4.33 -5.13 -8.14
N LYS A 162 -5.07 -4.04 -8.20
CA LYS A 162 -4.91 -3.00 -9.20
C LYS A 162 -4.17 -1.83 -8.55
N LEU A 163 -3.17 -1.32 -9.26
CA LEU A 163 -2.32 -0.23 -8.81
C LEU A 163 -2.46 0.94 -9.79
N SER A 164 -2.78 2.12 -9.26
CA SER A 164 -2.75 3.36 -10.03
C SER A 164 -2.30 4.52 -9.14
N GLY A 165 -1.87 5.61 -9.75
CA GLY A 165 -1.49 6.79 -8.99
C GLY A 165 -1.16 7.96 -9.88
N HIS A 166 -1.17 9.15 -9.31
CA HIS A 166 -0.72 10.37 -9.96
C HIS A 166 -0.27 11.38 -8.92
N GLY A 167 0.48 12.38 -9.35
CA GLY A 167 0.82 13.49 -8.48
C GLY A 167 1.69 14.53 -9.16
N GLU A 168 1.84 15.66 -8.50
CA GLU A 168 2.71 16.74 -8.94
C GLU A 168 4.14 16.54 -8.40
N LEU A 169 5.14 16.96 -9.18
CA LEU A 169 6.56 16.89 -8.81
C LEU A 169 7.05 18.13 -8.06
N GLU A 170 6.27 19.21 -8.04
CA GLU A 170 6.60 20.41 -7.28
C GLU A 170 6.55 20.14 -5.76
N SER A 171 7.43 20.81 -5.02
CA SER A 171 7.56 20.60 -3.58
C SER A 171 6.28 21.01 -2.85
N GLY A 172 5.48 20.01 -2.45
CA GLY A 172 4.22 20.20 -1.72
C GLY A 172 2.96 19.84 -2.51
N GLY A 173 3.09 19.42 -3.76
CA GLY A 173 1.97 18.92 -4.55
C GLY A 173 1.30 17.70 -3.92
N GLU A 174 -0.02 17.58 -4.11
CA GLU A 174 -0.76 16.40 -3.66
C GLU A 174 -0.30 15.19 -4.48
N GLN A 175 -0.12 14.07 -3.78
CA GLN A 175 0.18 12.77 -4.36
C GLN A 175 -1.02 11.87 -4.06
N GLU A 176 -1.45 11.10 -5.04
CA GLU A 176 -2.51 10.13 -4.87
C GLU A 176 -2.05 8.78 -5.42
N VAL A 177 -2.10 7.75 -4.59
CA VAL A 177 -1.74 6.37 -4.98
C VAL A 177 -2.91 5.50 -4.60
N GLU A 178 -3.66 5.02 -5.59
CA GLU A 178 -4.77 4.10 -5.40
C GLU A 178 -4.30 2.65 -5.54
N LEU A 179 -4.50 1.87 -4.48
CA LEU A 179 -4.29 0.42 -4.49
C LEU A 179 -5.61 -0.28 -4.22
N GLN A 180 -6.21 -0.85 -5.27
CA GLN A 180 -7.43 -1.63 -5.16
C GLN A 180 -7.10 -3.11 -5.08
N LEU A 181 -7.18 -3.67 -3.89
CA LEU A 181 -7.02 -5.10 -3.68
C LEU A 181 -8.29 -5.85 -4.13
N ALA A 182 -8.13 -7.08 -4.62
CA ALA A 182 -9.22 -8.01 -4.93
C ALA A 182 -8.80 -9.42 -4.49
N ASP A 183 -9.73 -10.16 -3.88
CA ASP A 183 -9.51 -11.53 -3.41
C ASP A 183 -8.31 -11.62 -2.45
N VAL A 184 -8.44 -11.03 -1.26
CA VAL A 184 -7.39 -10.95 -0.24
C VAL A 184 -7.62 -12.04 0.79
N ASP A 185 -6.65 -12.91 1.08
CA ASP A 185 -6.81 -13.81 2.22
C ASP A 185 -6.74 -13.05 3.55
N ALA A 186 -7.25 -13.64 4.63
CA ALA A 186 -7.28 -12.95 5.92
C ALA A 186 -5.92 -12.70 6.55
N GLU A 187 -4.91 -13.49 6.23
CA GLU A 187 -3.55 -13.22 6.70
C GLU A 187 -3.03 -11.95 6.04
N MET A 188 -3.29 -11.80 4.74
CA MET A 188 -2.89 -10.63 4.01
C MET A 188 -3.63 -9.37 4.48
N LEU A 189 -4.94 -9.48 4.70
CA LEU A 189 -5.73 -8.39 5.26
C LEU A 189 -5.25 -8.02 6.68
N ALA A 190 -5.01 -8.99 7.55
CA ALA A 190 -4.56 -8.73 8.92
C ALA A 190 -3.21 -8.01 8.94
N ALA A 191 -2.31 -8.38 8.04
CA ALA A 191 -1.02 -7.72 7.95
C ALA A 191 -1.09 -6.39 7.19
N LEU A 192 -2.05 -6.17 6.29
CA LEU A 192 -2.37 -4.83 5.78
C LEU A 192 -2.91 -3.94 6.90
N VAL A 193 -3.84 -4.42 7.72
CA VAL A 193 -4.36 -3.69 8.88
C VAL A 193 -3.20 -3.34 9.82
N SER A 194 -2.37 -4.33 10.17
CA SER A 194 -1.15 -4.09 10.96
C SER A 194 -0.21 -3.09 10.29
N ALA A 195 -0.04 -3.18 8.97
CA ALA A 195 0.81 -2.28 8.20
C ALA A 195 0.26 -0.84 8.23
N LEU A 196 -1.04 -0.65 8.12
CA LEU A 196 -1.63 0.69 8.18
C LEU A 196 -1.63 1.30 9.59
N GLY A 197 -0.93 0.69 10.56
CA GLY A 197 -0.90 1.12 11.95
C GLY A 197 -2.22 0.88 12.67
N LEU A 198 -3.11 0.08 12.07
CA LEU A 198 -4.37 -0.36 12.69
C LEU A 198 -4.13 -1.56 13.62
N GLY A 199 -2.89 -2.04 13.78
CA GLY A 199 -2.57 -3.19 14.64
C GLY A 199 -2.81 -2.95 16.14
N ASP A 200 -2.85 -1.69 16.57
CA ASP A 200 -3.29 -1.31 17.94
C ASP A 200 -4.82 -1.22 18.07
N ALA A 201 -5.57 -1.36 16.97
CA ALA A 201 -7.01 -1.40 17.03
C ALA A 201 -7.46 -2.74 17.67
N PRO A 202 -8.53 -2.76 18.46
CA PRO A 202 -9.00 -3.95 19.20
C PRO A 202 -9.53 -5.09 18.32
N PHE A 203 -9.39 -5.00 16.99
CA PHE A 203 -9.94 -5.95 16.05
C PHE A 203 -8.92 -7.03 15.68
N HIS A 204 -9.13 -8.26 16.17
CA HIS A 204 -8.42 -9.44 15.65
C HIS A 204 -9.19 -10.06 14.49
N ILE A 205 -8.48 -10.51 13.45
CA ILE A 205 -9.08 -11.25 12.32
C ILE A 205 -8.82 -12.75 12.54
N PRO A 206 -9.85 -13.63 12.55
CA PRO A 206 -9.66 -15.07 12.73
C PRO A 206 -8.79 -15.72 11.63
N VAL A 207 -8.02 -16.75 12.00
CA VAL A 207 -6.99 -17.45 11.17
C VAL A 207 -7.57 -18.26 9.99
N ARG A 208 -8.87 -18.17 9.71
CA ARG A 208 -9.55 -18.85 8.58
C ARG A 208 -10.64 -17.98 7.98
N THR A 209 -10.38 -16.69 7.88
CA THR A 209 -11.29 -15.75 7.27
C THR A 209 -10.99 -15.68 5.76
N HIS A 210 -12.01 -15.73 4.93
CA HIS A 210 -11.93 -15.31 3.54
C HIS A 210 -12.30 -13.83 3.49
N ALA A 211 -11.42 -12.99 2.96
CA ALA A 211 -11.72 -11.59 2.77
C ALA A 211 -11.94 -11.30 1.28
N ARG A 212 -12.96 -10.50 0.99
CA ARG A 212 -13.19 -9.97 -0.35
C ARG A 212 -13.56 -8.53 -0.20
N GLY A 213 -12.89 -7.65 -0.92
CA GLY A 213 -13.16 -6.23 -0.79
C GLY A 213 -12.28 -5.45 -1.71
N GLY A 214 -12.44 -4.14 -1.66
CA GLY A 214 -11.55 -3.19 -2.30
C GLY A 214 -11.38 -2.01 -1.38
N ALA A 215 -10.14 -1.66 -1.11
CA ALA A 215 -9.79 -0.39 -0.49
C ALA A 215 -9.25 0.55 -1.58
N ARG A 216 -9.45 1.84 -1.38
CA ARG A 216 -8.70 2.93 -1.98
C ARG A 216 -7.90 3.53 -0.85
N LEU A 217 -6.59 3.40 -0.97
CA LEU A 217 -5.63 4.15 -0.17
C LEU A 217 -5.43 5.49 -0.88
N THR A 218 -5.35 6.60 -0.16
CA THR A 218 -5.03 7.93 -0.70
C THR A 218 -4.05 8.56 0.29
N MET A 219 -2.82 8.81 -0.14
CA MET A 219 -1.76 9.31 0.75
C MET A 219 -1.47 10.79 0.48
N ARG A 220 -1.95 11.70 1.34
CA ARG A 220 -1.70 13.14 1.23
C ARG A 220 -0.64 13.59 2.22
N GLY A 221 0.60 13.72 1.73
CA GLY A 221 1.76 14.10 2.54
C GLY A 221 2.10 13.05 3.59
N SER A 222 1.66 13.24 4.84
CA SER A 222 1.81 12.26 5.93
C SER A 222 0.49 11.68 6.43
N SER A 223 -0.63 12.04 5.78
CA SER A 223 -1.96 11.49 6.05
C SER A 223 -2.26 10.35 5.10
N LEU A 224 -2.89 9.30 5.61
CA LEU A 224 -3.36 8.17 4.81
C LEU A 224 -4.87 8.06 4.98
N ASP A 225 -5.61 8.38 3.92
CA ASP A 225 -7.05 8.16 3.87
C ASP A 225 -7.32 6.79 3.23
N VAL A 226 -8.08 5.95 3.94
CA VAL A 226 -8.51 4.64 3.48
C VAL A 226 -10.01 4.70 3.31
N THR A 227 -10.48 4.51 2.07
CA THR A 227 -11.91 4.39 1.76
C THR A 227 -12.19 3.09 1.05
N GLY A 228 -13.27 2.37 1.35
CA GLY A 228 -13.50 1.10 0.64
C GLY A 228 -14.67 0.29 1.13
N SER A 229 -14.70 -0.97 0.72
CA SER A 229 -15.60 -1.98 1.27
C SER A 229 -14.83 -3.27 1.53
N LEU A 230 -15.24 -3.99 2.55
CA LEU A 230 -14.60 -5.24 2.94
C LEU A 230 -15.64 -6.23 3.43
N GLU A 231 -15.71 -7.38 2.79
CA GLU A 231 -16.45 -8.54 3.21
C GLU A 231 -15.49 -9.53 3.87
N LEU A 232 -15.84 -9.99 5.06
CA LEU A 232 -15.14 -10.99 5.84
C LEU A 232 -16.07 -12.15 6.06
N ALA A 233 -15.70 -13.34 5.59
CA ALA A 233 -16.45 -14.56 5.79
C ALA A 233 -15.59 -15.60 6.51
N THR A 234 -16.09 -16.17 7.60
CA THR A 234 -15.56 -17.41 8.18
C THR A 234 -16.46 -18.58 7.77
N GLU A 235 -16.21 -19.78 8.29
CA GLU A 235 -17.13 -20.91 8.12
C GLU A 235 -18.53 -20.61 8.70
N HIS A 236 -18.64 -19.68 9.65
CA HIS A 236 -19.86 -19.46 10.44
C HIS A 236 -20.31 -18.00 10.54
N SER A 237 -19.51 -17.05 10.05
CA SER A 237 -19.78 -15.62 10.13
C SER A 237 -19.60 -14.96 8.78
N GLN A 238 -20.33 -13.88 8.54
CA GLN A 238 -20.19 -13.03 7.36
C GLN A 238 -20.44 -11.58 7.76
N ILE A 239 -19.40 -10.74 7.70
CA ILE A 239 -19.45 -9.30 7.97
C ILE A 239 -19.12 -8.55 6.69
N THR A 240 -19.79 -7.44 6.46
CA THR A 240 -19.44 -6.43 5.45
C THR A 240 -19.18 -5.10 6.16
N ALA A 241 -18.02 -4.49 5.93
CA ALA A 241 -17.71 -3.12 6.30
C ALA A 241 -17.88 -2.22 5.07
N ASP A 242 -18.87 -1.32 5.06
CA ASP A 242 -19.14 -0.43 3.94
C ASP A 242 -19.89 0.86 4.36
N PRO A 243 -19.31 2.06 4.18
CA PRO A 243 -17.95 2.30 3.71
C PRO A 243 -16.94 2.02 4.83
N ILE A 244 -15.74 1.56 4.50
CA ILE A 244 -14.56 1.75 5.33
C ILE A 244 -14.12 3.20 5.17
N ARG A 245 -13.85 3.88 6.29
CA ARG A 245 -13.31 5.24 6.35
C ARG A 245 -12.34 5.35 7.52
N PHE A 246 -11.07 5.55 7.20
CA PHE A 246 -9.99 5.73 8.18
C PHE A 246 -8.98 6.76 7.68
N ASP A 247 -8.66 7.79 8.47
CA ASP A 247 -7.77 8.90 8.08
C ASP A 247 -6.31 8.72 8.54
N GLY A 248 -5.95 7.51 8.96
CA GLY A 248 -4.65 7.21 9.56
C GLY A 248 -4.66 7.30 11.08
N ARG A 249 -5.70 7.88 11.69
CA ARG A 249 -5.79 8.12 13.15
C ARG A 249 -7.12 7.70 13.75
N ALA A 250 -8.21 7.89 13.01
CA ALA A 250 -9.56 7.69 13.47
C ALA A 250 -10.44 7.02 12.41
N TRP A 251 -11.36 6.22 12.90
CA TRP A 251 -12.50 5.71 12.15
C TRP A 251 -13.57 6.81 12.09
N ASP A 252 -14.12 7.02 10.89
CA ASP A 252 -15.18 8.02 10.69
C ASP A 252 -16.37 7.42 9.93
N GLY A 253 -17.30 6.84 10.69
CA GLY A 253 -18.56 6.36 10.15
C GLY A 253 -18.43 5.06 9.35
N THR A 254 -17.48 4.21 9.71
CA THR A 254 -17.38 2.88 9.10
C THR A 254 -18.55 2.02 9.58
N VAL A 255 -19.34 1.46 8.67
CA VAL A 255 -20.51 0.66 9.04
C VAL A 255 -20.23 -0.83 8.81
N LEU A 256 -20.26 -1.61 9.89
CA LEU A 256 -20.22 -3.07 9.87
C LEU A 256 -21.64 -3.61 9.82
N ARG A 257 -21.94 -4.49 8.87
CA ARG A 257 -23.22 -5.20 8.72
C ARG A 257 -22.98 -6.68 8.60
N GLY A 258 -23.90 -7.50 9.07
CA GLY A 258 -23.88 -8.94 8.76
C GLY A 258 -24.18 -9.80 9.96
N THR A 259 -23.64 -11.01 9.93
CA THR A 259 -23.84 -12.06 10.94
C THR A 259 -22.51 -12.54 11.50
N LEU A 260 -22.49 -12.76 12.80
CA LEU A 260 -21.33 -13.20 13.55
C LEU A 260 -21.72 -14.29 14.53
N THR A 261 -20.91 -15.32 14.65
CA THR A 261 -20.99 -16.15 15.85
C THR A 261 -20.51 -15.37 17.06
N ALA A 262 -21.02 -15.73 18.23
CA ALA A 262 -20.55 -15.21 19.51
C ALA A 262 -19.03 -15.34 19.69
N ASP A 263 -18.46 -16.45 19.21
CA ASP A 263 -17.02 -16.72 19.29
C ASP A 263 -16.23 -15.78 18.39
N ASP A 264 -16.65 -15.61 17.13
CA ASP A 264 -16.00 -14.66 16.22
C ASP A 264 -16.15 -13.23 16.73
N ALA A 265 -17.33 -12.83 17.22
CA ALA A 265 -17.57 -11.51 17.79
C ALA A 265 -16.68 -11.20 19.01
N ARG A 266 -16.39 -12.21 19.84
CA ARG A 266 -15.46 -12.10 20.98
C ARG A 266 -14.03 -11.98 20.51
N ILE A 267 -13.60 -12.82 19.55
CA ILE A 267 -12.25 -12.78 18.99
C ILE A 267 -11.98 -11.39 18.43
N ILE A 268 -12.92 -10.80 17.69
CA ILE A 268 -12.75 -9.48 17.08
C ILE A 268 -12.96 -8.31 18.07
N GLY A 269 -13.20 -8.59 19.36
CA GLY A 269 -13.30 -7.58 20.40
C GLY A 269 -14.59 -6.75 20.43
N LEU A 270 -15.69 -7.20 19.79
CA LEU A 270 -16.95 -6.43 19.75
C LEU A 270 -17.64 -6.27 21.11
N PHE A 271 -17.32 -7.13 22.08
CA PHE A 271 -17.91 -7.11 23.42
C PHE A 271 -16.83 -6.87 24.48
N PRO A 272 -16.33 -5.62 24.63
CA PRO A 272 -15.41 -5.27 25.70
C PRO A 272 -16.18 -5.16 27.01
N GLY A 273 -16.46 -6.29 27.67
CA GLY A 273 -17.18 -6.27 28.95
C GLY A 273 -17.63 -7.63 29.46
N PRO A 274 -18.30 -7.67 30.63
CA PRO A 274 -18.75 -8.91 31.26
C PRO A 274 -19.96 -9.53 30.56
N VAL A 275 -20.62 -8.81 29.66
CA VAL A 275 -21.77 -9.30 28.92
C VAL A 275 -21.29 -9.97 27.65
N LEU A 276 -21.27 -11.29 27.67
CA LEU A 276 -20.85 -12.09 26.53
C LEU A 276 -22.01 -12.94 25.99
N PRO A 277 -22.27 -12.94 24.67
CA PRO A 277 -23.25 -13.82 24.04
C PRO A 277 -22.83 -15.29 24.24
N ALA A 278 -23.76 -16.23 24.38
CA ALA A 278 -23.42 -17.64 24.61
C ALA A 278 -22.70 -18.27 23.40
N HIS A 279 -21.84 -19.26 23.64
CA HIS A 279 -21.20 -20.05 22.58
C HIS A 279 -22.23 -20.61 21.60
N GLY A 280 -21.89 -20.62 20.31
CA GLY A 280 -22.78 -21.09 19.23
C GLY A 280 -23.96 -20.18 18.88
N THR A 281 -24.08 -19.01 19.52
CA THR A 281 -25.12 -18.03 19.19
C THR A 281 -24.74 -17.24 17.94
N SER A 282 -25.69 -17.03 17.03
CA SER A 282 -25.56 -16.10 15.91
C SER A 282 -26.07 -14.71 16.30
N ILE A 283 -25.32 -13.69 15.91
CA ILE A 283 -25.54 -12.28 16.19
C ILE A 283 -25.59 -11.57 14.85
N SER A 284 -26.71 -10.96 14.51
CA SER A 284 -26.87 -10.18 13.30
C SER A 284 -27.02 -8.70 13.62
N GLY A 285 -26.40 -7.81 12.88
CA GLY A 285 -26.60 -6.39 13.19
C GLY A 285 -25.92 -5.42 12.24
N GLU A 286 -26.08 -4.15 12.61
CA GLU A 286 -25.45 -3.01 11.97
C GLU A 286 -24.77 -2.17 13.06
N LEU A 287 -23.45 -1.98 12.94
CA LEU A 287 -22.62 -1.24 13.89
C LEU A 287 -21.82 -0.17 13.15
N THR A 288 -21.98 1.08 13.57
CA THR A 288 -21.16 2.21 13.12
C THR A 288 -19.97 2.37 14.06
N LEU A 289 -18.78 2.36 13.48
CA LEU A 289 -17.51 2.63 14.13
C LEU A 289 -17.15 4.11 13.99
N SER A 290 -16.68 4.69 15.09
CA SER A 290 -16.14 6.05 15.13
C SER A 290 -15.01 6.15 16.16
N GLY A 291 -14.22 7.22 16.11
CA GLY A 291 -13.20 7.49 17.13
C GLY A 291 -11.82 6.94 16.77
N SER A 292 -10.88 7.06 17.71
CA SER A 292 -9.46 6.76 17.43
C SER A 292 -9.16 5.26 17.54
N THR A 293 -7.98 4.83 17.08
CA THR A 293 -7.52 3.44 17.29
C THR A 293 -7.43 3.04 18.76
N ARG A 294 -7.25 4.00 19.68
CA ARG A 294 -7.18 3.77 21.13
C ARG A 294 -8.53 3.88 21.83
N GLU A 295 -9.47 4.60 21.24
CA GLU A 295 -10.78 4.90 21.81
C GLU A 295 -11.84 4.73 20.71
N LEU A 296 -12.13 3.46 20.42
CA LEU A 296 -13.11 3.09 19.41
C LEU A 296 -14.52 3.20 19.99
N GLY A 297 -15.30 4.12 19.43
CA GLY A 297 -16.74 4.19 19.60
C GLY A 297 -17.44 3.19 18.68
N VAL A 298 -18.39 2.44 19.25
CA VAL A 298 -19.26 1.53 18.51
C VAL A 298 -20.71 1.86 18.85
N ALA A 299 -21.53 2.16 17.84
CA ALA A 299 -22.94 2.46 18.01
C ALA A 299 -23.77 1.70 16.97
N GLY A 300 -24.90 1.12 17.36
CA GLY A 300 -25.73 0.39 16.40
C GLY A 300 -26.74 -0.55 17.02
N THR A 301 -27.19 -1.50 16.22
CA THR A 301 -28.19 -2.50 16.62
C THR A 301 -27.62 -3.90 16.46
N LEU A 302 -27.79 -4.73 17.49
CA LEU A 302 -27.48 -6.14 17.48
C LEU A 302 -28.75 -6.93 17.77
N GLY A 303 -29.10 -7.80 16.85
CA GLY A 303 -30.08 -8.87 17.03
C GLY A 303 -29.37 -10.17 17.34
N SER A 304 -29.97 -10.98 18.20
CA SER A 304 -29.56 -12.36 18.44
C SER A 304 -30.80 -13.17 18.72
N ASP A 305 -30.84 -14.40 18.21
CA ASP A 305 -31.93 -15.34 18.49
C ASP A 305 -31.93 -15.76 19.97
N HIS A 306 -30.76 -15.70 20.63
CA HIS A 306 -30.57 -16.04 22.04
C HIS A 306 -29.57 -15.10 22.70
N VAL A 307 -29.99 -14.34 23.71
CA VAL A 307 -29.07 -13.55 24.53
C VAL A 307 -28.99 -14.17 25.91
N ARG A 308 -27.84 -14.78 26.22
CA ARG A 308 -27.53 -15.25 27.57
C ARG A 308 -26.61 -14.25 28.24
N LEU A 309 -27.06 -13.67 29.36
CA LEU A 309 -26.19 -12.84 30.18
C LEU A 309 -25.40 -13.78 31.09
N VAL A 310 -24.10 -13.93 30.81
CA VAL A 310 -23.19 -14.61 31.71
C VAL A 310 -22.66 -13.56 32.69
N ARG A 311 -22.92 -13.74 33.99
CA ARG A 311 -22.35 -12.87 35.02
C ARG A 311 -21.25 -13.67 35.71
N GLY A 312 -19.99 -13.38 35.40
CA GLY A 312 -18.85 -14.06 36.01
C GLY A 312 -17.55 -13.30 35.78
N GLU A 313 -16.66 -13.34 36.77
CA GLU A 313 -15.26 -12.92 36.61
C GLU A 313 -14.58 -13.82 35.56
N PRO A 314 -13.60 -13.30 34.78
CA PRO A 314 -13.01 -13.99 33.63
C PRO A 314 -12.38 -15.36 33.93
N GLU A 315 -12.19 -15.74 35.19
CA GLU A 315 -11.61 -17.03 35.61
C GLU A 315 -12.50 -17.85 36.58
N GLY A 316 -13.75 -17.42 36.83
CA GLY A 316 -14.65 -18.05 37.83
C GLY A 316 -15.86 -18.77 37.25
N GLU A 317 -16.41 -19.69 38.04
CA GLU A 317 -17.58 -20.53 37.74
C GLU A 317 -18.76 -19.71 37.16
N GLN A 318 -19.10 -19.97 35.90
CA GLN A 318 -20.06 -19.15 35.15
C GLN A 318 -21.50 -19.51 35.53
N THR A 319 -22.21 -18.59 36.19
CA THR A 319 -23.67 -18.71 36.37
C THR A 319 -24.35 -17.99 35.23
N ALA A 320 -25.13 -18.73 34.44
CA ALA A 320 -25.61 -18.21 33.17
C ALA A 320 -27.14 -18.08 33.17
N LEU A 321 -27.62 -16.84 33.08
CA LEU A 321 -29.04 -16.47 33.07
C LEU A 321 -29.57 -16.50 31.63
N ASP A 322 -30.56 -17.37 31.38
CA ASP A 322 -31.19 -17.50 30.07
C ASP A 322 -32.37 -16.51 29.96
N MET A 323 -32.26 -15.53 29.06
CA MET A 323 -33.36 -14.59 28.78
C MET A 323 -33.87 -14.87 27.37
N ARG A 324 -35.02 -15.54 27.29
CA ARG A 324 -35.77 -15.69 26.04
C ARG A 324 -36.69 -14.47 25.88
N ARG A 325 -36.64 -13.82 24.72
CA ARG A 325 -37.69 -12.89 24.29
C ARG A 325 -38.82 -13.68 23.63
#